data_AF-C0EJB0-F1
#
_entry.id   AF-C0EJB0-F1
#
_cell.length_a   1.000
_cell.length_b   1.000
_cell.length_c   1.000
_cell.angle_alpha   90.00
_cell.angle_beta   90.00
_cell.angle_gamma   90.00
#
_symmetry.space_group_name_H-M   'P 1'
#
loop_
_entity.id
_entity.type
_entity.pdbx_description
1 polymer ?
#
loop_
_entity_poly.entity_id
_entity_poly.type
_entity_poly.pdbx_seq_one_letter_code
_entity_poly.pdbx_strand_id
1 'polypeptide(L)'
;DKTQLKKAVEEANKFDLNNYVEAGQSEFTAALSAADEVLGNDQATQTMVDEALNTLLEAMLNLRLKADKSLLTAAAEKAAAVDVSLYSEESVARFNAAQEAVNAMLADENLSVESQAAANAAAKELEEAILALEPVSGAAAINGDSTMNTASSSAKTGDAATLPLAMAAGIAALAFAGYAVSKKRK
;
A
#
# COMPACT_ATOMS: atom_id res chain seq x y z
N ASP A 1 9.93 -8.45 -45.07
CA ASP A 1 10.65 -8.87 -43.86
C ASP A 1 9.64 -9.00 -42.71
N LYS A 2 9.87 -9.87 -41.72
CA LYS A 2 9.02 -10.01 -40.50
C LYS A 2 9.85 -9.97 -39.21
N THR A 3 11.13 -9.59 -39.31
CA THR A 3 12.09 -9.70 -38.20
C THR A 3 11.68 -8.90 -36.96
N GLN A 4 11.15 -7.68 -37.14
CA GLN A 4 10.73 -6.85 -36.01
C GLN A 4 9.48 -7.41 -35.33
N LEU A 5 8.47 -7.83 -36.10
CA LEU A 5 7.27 -8.48 -35.57
C LEU A 5 7.63 -9.73 -34.77
N LYS A 6 8.54 -10.57 -35.28
CA LYS A 6 9.02 -11.76 -34.56
C LYS A 6 9.65 -11.42 -33.21
N LYS A 7 10.50 -10.38 -33.16
CA LYS A 7 11.11 -9.93 -31.90
C LYS A 7 10.07 -9.40 -30.91
N ALA A 8 9.07 -8.66 -31.40
CA ALA A 8 7.99 -8.15 -30.55
C ALA A 8 7.17 -9.29 -29.95
N VAL A 9 6.83 -10.31 -30.74
CA VAL A 9 6.16 -11.54 -30.26
C VAL A 9 7.03 -12.30 -29.24
N GLU A 10 8.33 -12.46 -29.49
CA GLU A 10 9.25 -13.09 -28.54
C GLU A 10 9.33 -12.33 -27.21
N GLU A 11 9.25 -10.99 -27.23
CA GLU A 11 9.23 -10.17 -26.03
C GLU A 11 7.89 -10.25 -25.31
N ALA A 12 6.78 -10.13 -26.04
CA ALA A 12 5.42 -10.25 -25.53
C ALA A 12 5.21 -11.59 -24.79
N ASN A 13 5.73 -12.70 -25.33
CA ASN A 13 5.65 -14.01 -24.71
C ASN A 13 6.38 -14.14 -23.35
N LYS A 14 7.20 -13.16 -22.95
CA LYS A 14 7.85 -13.13 -21.63
C LYS A 14 6.97 -12.50 -20.55
N PHE A 15 5.87 -11.87 -20.92
CA PHE A 15 5.01 -11.16 -19.98
C PHE A 15 4.17 -12.16 -19.20
N ASP A 16 4.22 -12.09 -17.87
CA ASP A 16 3.29 -12.79 -16.99
C ASP A 16 2.15 -11.83 -16.64
N LEU A 17 1.00 -12.04 -17.28
CA LEU A 17 -0.18 -11.18 -17.14
C LEU A 17 -0.74 -11.14 -15.72
N ASN A 18 -0.39 -12.09 -14.85
CA ASN A 18 -0.81 -12.05 -13.44
C ASN A 18 -0.24 -10.84 -12.70
N ASN A 19 0.89 -10.29 -13.16
CA ASN A 19 1.54 -9.10 -12.60
C ASN A 19 0.86 -7.80 -13.03
N TYR A 20 -0.05 -7.85 -14.00
CA TYR A 20 -0.74 -6.69 -14.55
C TYR A 20 -2.20 -6.66 -14.08
N VAL A 21 -2.79 -5.47 -14.03
CA VAL A 21 -4.23 -5.30 -13.81
C VAL A 21 -5.00 -5.86 -15.01
N GLU A 22 -6.30 -6.15 -14.85
CA GLU A 22 -7.08 -6.79 -15.92
C GLU A 22 -7.22 -5.90 -17.16
N ALA A 23 -7.27 -4.58 -16.95
CA ALA A 23 -7.33 -3.61 -18.03
C ALA A 23 -6.12 -3.75 -18.99
N GLY A 24 -6.41 -3.93 -20.28
CA GLY A 24 -5.40 -4.08 -21.33
C GLY A 24 -4.94 -5.52 -21.59
N GLN A 25 -5.26 -6.50 -20.74
CA GLN A 25 -4.83 -7.89 -20.93
C GLN A 25 -5.50 -8.55 -22.14
N SER A 26 -6.79 -8.28 -22.33
CA SER A 26 -7.56 -8.81 -23.46
C SER A 26 -7.02 -8.27 -24.78
N GLU A 27 -6.80 -6.95 -24.84
CA GLU A 27 -6.23 -6.26 -26.00
C GLU A 27 -4.82 -6.76 -26.33
N PHE A 28 -3.98 -6.95 -25.31
CA PHE A 28 -2.66 -7.54 -25.48
C PHE A 28 -2.72 -8.96 -26.02
N THR A 29 -3.58 -9.82 -25.47
CA THR A 29 -3.71 -11.21 -25.91
C THR A 29 -4.22 -11.29 -27.35
N ALA A 30 -5.20 -10.45 -27.71
CA ALA A 30 -5.71 -10.37 -29.07
C ALA A 30 -4.65 -9.86 -30.05
N ALA A 31 -3.87 -8.83 -29.68
CA ALA A 31 -2.80 -8.29 -30.51
C ALA A 31 -1.67 -9.32 -30.73
N LEU A 32 -1.31 -10.07 -29.68
CA LEU A 32 -0.32 -11.15 -29.77
C LEU A 32 -0.79 -12.26 -30.72
N SER A 33 -2.04 -12.69 -30.59
CA SER A 33 -2.63 -13.69 -31.51
C SER A 33 -2.62 -13.21 -32.96
N ALA A 34 -3.01 -11.95 -33.22
CA ALA A 34 -3.00 -11.38 -34.56
C ALA A 34 -1.57 -11.27 -35.13
N ALA A 35 -0.58 -10.95 -34.29
CA ALA A 35 0.82 -10.94 -34.67
C ALA A 35 1.33 -12.35 -35.06
N ASP A 36 0.96 -13.38 -34.30
CA ASP A 36 1.30 -14.78 -34.62
C ASP A 36 0.66 -15.25 -35.94
N GLU A 37 -0.60 -14.87 -36.20
CA GLU A 37 -1.26 -15.16 -37.48
C GLU A 37 -0.53 -14.50 -38.67
N VAL A 38 -0.13 -13.24 -38.53
CA VAL A 38 0.64 -12.53 -39.57
C VAL A 38 2.02 -13.16 -39.74
N LEU A 39 2.68 -13.61 -38.68
CA LEU A 39 3.95 -14.34 -38.78
C LEU A 39 3.81 -15.65 -39.56
N GLY A 40 2.74 -16.41 -39.33
CA GLY A 40 2.44 -17.67 -40.01
C GLY A 40 1.93 -17.54 -41.45
N ASN A 41 1.48 -16.34 -41.87
CA ASN A 41 0.95 -16.12 -43.22
C ASN A 41 2.06 -15.80 -44.24
N ASP A 42 2.39 -16.74 -45.12
CA ASP A 42 3.40 -16.55 -46.18
C ASP A 42 3.06 -15.45 -47.20
N GLN A 43 1.78 -15.08 -47.32
CA GLN A 43 1.29 -14.02 -48.21
C GLN A 43 1.10 -12.68 -47.50
N ALA A 44 1.51 -12.56 -46.23
CA ALA A 44 1.40 -11.30 -45.49
C ALA A 44 2.16 -10.16 -46.19
N THR A 45 1.47 -9.05 -46.42
CA THR A 45 2.08 -7.84 -46.99
C THR A 45 2.91 -7.11 -45.93
N GLN A 46 3.79 -6.20 -46.33
CA GLN A 46 4.52 -5.37 -45.36
C GLN A 46 3.56 -4.51 -44.53
N THR A 47 2.49 -3.97 -45.13
CA THR A 47 1.46 -3.24 -44.38
C THR A 47 0.84 -4.07 -43.26
N MET A 48 0.50 -5.35 -43.51
CA MET A 48 -0.03 -6.24 -42.47
C MET A 48 1.00 -6.50 -41.36
N VAL A 49 2.27 -6.64 -41.72
CA VAL A 49 3.36 -6.83 -40.76
C VAL A 49 3.55 -5.59 -39.88
N ASP A 50 3.53 -4.41 -40.49
CA ASP A 50 3.69 -3.12 -39.80
C ASP A 50 2.49 -2.83 -38.89
N GLU A 51 1.26 -3.10 -39.35
CA GLU A 51 0.04 -2.98 -38.55
C GLU A 51 0.07 -3.91 -37.34
N ALA A 52 0.35 -5.21 -37.54
CA ALA A 52 0.42 -6.16 -36.44
C ALA A 52 1.53 -5.81 -35.43
N LEU A 53 2.66 -5.31 -35.90
CA LEU A 53 3.74 -4.83 -35.04
C LEU A 53 3.29 -3.65 -34.18
N ASN A 54 2.69 -2.63 -34.80
CA ASN A 54 2.24 -1.43 -34.09
C ASN A 54 1.15 -1.78 -33.07
N THR A 55 0.16 -2.60 -33.45
CA THR A 55 -0.91 -3.02 -32.54
C THR A 55 -0.37 -3.79 -31.34
N LEU A 56 0.58 -4.71 -31.55
CA LEU A 56 1.21 -5.45 -30.44
C LEU A 56 1.99 -4.52 -29.50
N LEU A 57 2.78 -3.60 -30.06
CA LEU A 57 3.56 -2.64 -29.26
C LEU A 57 2.65 -1.70 -28.45
N GLU A 58 1.57 -1.18 -29.05
CA GLU A 58 0.60 -0.35 -28.35
C GLU A 58 -0.08 -1.12 -27.20
N ALA A 59 -0.47 -2.37 -27.45
CA ALA A 59 -1.07 -3.20 -26.41
C ALA A 59 -0.09 -3.51 -25.26
N MET A 60 1.18 -3.79 -25.57
CA MET A 60 2.25 -3.93 -24.56
C MET A 60 2.41 -2.66 -23.71
N LEU A 61 2.34 -1.47 -24.33
CA LEU A 61 2.46 -0.18 -23.64
C LEU A 61 1.23 0.16 -22.80
N ASN A 62 0.07 -0.40 -23.13
CA ASN A 62 -1.18 -0.17 -22.39
C ASN A 62 -1.34 -1.07 -21.16
N LEU A 63 -0.56 -2.16 -21.06
CA LEU A 63 -0.52 -2.97 -19.84
C LEU A 63 -0.03 -2.13 -18.64
N ARG A 64 -0.67 -2.31 -17.48
CA ARG A 64 -0.31 -1.63 -16.22
C ARG A 64 -0.01 -2.66 -15.13
N LEU A 65 1.15 -2.56 -14.50
CA LEU A 65 1.52 -3.44 -13.39
C LEU A 65 0.62 -3.18 -12.18
N LYS A 66 0.30 -4.23 -11.43
CA LYS A 66 -0.40 -4.14 -10.13
C LYS A 66 0.45 -3.38 -9.11
N ALA A 67 -0.20 -2.61 -8.25
CA ALA A 67 0.43 -2.04 -7.08
C ALA A 67 0.84 -3.13 -6.08
N ASP A 68 1.92 -2.88 -5.35
CA ASP A 68 2.26 -3.65 -4.16
C ASP A 68 1.32 -3.26 -3.01
N LYS A 69 0.57 -4.25 -2.51
CA LYS A 69 -0.40 -4.12 -1.41
C LYS A 69 0.14 -4.56 -0.06
N SER A 70 1.43 -4.88 0.05
CA SER A 70 2.05 -5.38 1.29
C SER A 70 1.89 -4.42 2.47
N LEU A 71 2.15 -3.12 2.26
CA LEU A 71 1.98 -2.10 3.30
C LEU A 71 0.51 -1.90 3.71
N LEU A 72 -0.41 -1.89 2.73
CA LEU A 72 -1.84 -1.83 3.02
C LEU A 72 -2.30 -3.01 3.87
N THR A 73 -1.84 -4.22 3.53
CA THR A 73 -2.16 -5.46 4.26
C THR A 73 -1.62 -5.40 5.68
N ALA A 74 -0.34 -5.01 5.85
CA ALA A 74 0.28 -4.89 7.16
C ALA A 74 -0.41 -3.83 8.04
N ALA A 75 -0.83 -2.70 7.47
CA ALA A 75 -1.57 -1.67 8.20
C ALA A 75 -2.96 -2.17 8.62
N ALA A 76 -3.67 -2.88 7.74
CA ALA A 76 -4.97 -3.48 8.04
C ALA A 76 -4.88 -4.55 9.15
N GLU A 77 -3.84 -5.39 9.14
CA GLU A 77 -3.59 -6.38 10.19
C GLU A 77 -3.33 -5.73 11.56
N LYS A 78 -2.54 -4.65 11.60
CA LYS A 78 -2.33 -3.87 12.84
C LYS A 78 -3.64 -3.25 13.33
N ALA A 79 -4.41 -2.67 12.42
CA ALA A 79 -5.70 -2.07 12.73
C ALA A 79 -6.70 -3.10 13.30
N ALA A 80 -6.72 -4.32 12.78
CA ALA A 80 -7.57 -5.40 13.26
C ALA A 80 -7.24 -5.87 14.70
N ALA A 81 -6.03 -5.57 15.19
CA ALA A 81 -5.61 -5.88 16.57
C ALA A 81 -6.00 -4.80 17.59
N VAL A 82 -6.56 -3.67 17.15
CA VAL A 82 -6.95 -2.56 18.02
C VAL A 82 -8.33 -2.83 18.65
N ASP A 83 -8.40 -2.81 19.98
CA ASP A 83 -9.67 -2.78 20.70
C ASP A 83 -10.20 -1.34 20.76
N VAL A 84 -11.02 -0.97 19.78
CA VAL A 84 -11.58 0.38 19.65
C VAL A 84 -12.51 0.77 20.80
N SER A 85 -13.00 -0.18 21.62
CA SER A 85 -13.90 0.10 22.75
C SER A 85 -13.24 0.91 23.87
N LEU A 86 -11.90 0.97 23.88
CA LEU A 86 -11.11 1.70 24.87
C LEU A 86 -10.93 3.19 24.51
N TYR A 87 -11.37 3.60 23.31
CA TYR A 87 -11.04 4.90 22.73
C TYR A 87 -12.27 5.77 22.48
N SER A 88 -12.06 7.08 22.44
CA SER A 88 -13.08 8.09 22.24
C SER A 88 -13.73 7.94 20.86
N GLU A 89 -15.03 8.23 20.78
CA GLU A 89 -15.76 8.16 19.51
C GLU A 89 -15.12 9.02 18.42
N GLU A 90 -14.58 10.20 18.77
CA GLU A 90 -13.93 11.10 17.83
C GLU A 90 -12.65 10.51 17.23
N SER A 91 -11.78 9.90 18.05
CA SER A 91 -10.54 9.29 17.57
C SER A 91 -10.80 7.99 16.80
N VAL A 92 -11.79 7.21 17.23
CA VAL A 92 -12.25 6.00 16.53
C VAL A 92 -12.86 6.35 15.18
N ALA A 93 -13.57 7.47 15.04
CA ALA A 93 -14.11 7.90 13.76
C ALA A 93 -12.99 8.17 12.73
N ARG A 94 -11.88 8.79 13.13
CA ARG A 94 -10.70 9.01 12.27
C ARG A 94 -10.04 7.70 11.87
N PHE A 95 -9.86 6.79 12.83
CA PHE A 95 -9.34 5.44 12.58
C PHE A 95 -10.21 4.66 11.57
N ASN A 96 -11.53 4.66 11.75
CA ASN A 96 -12.44 3.94 10.86
C ASN A 96 -12.40 4.51 9.43
N ALA A 97 -12.31 5.84 9.27
CA ALA A 97 -12.19 6.47 7.95
C ALA A 97 -10.90 6.04 7.23
N ALA A 98 -9.76 6.02 7.94
CA ALA A 98 -8.49 5.55 7.38
C ALA A 98 -8.53 4.05 7.06
N GLN A 99 -9.18 3.24 7.90
CA GLN A 99 -9.33 1.80 7.68
C GLN A 99 -10.23 1.50 6.47
N GLU A 100 -11.29 2.27 6.25
CA GLU A 100 -12.14 2.17 5.07
C GLU A 100 -11.35 2.45 3.78
N ALA A 101 -10.53 3.51 3.79
CA ALA A 101 -9.67 3.83 2.65
C ALA A 101 -8.69 2.69 2.31
N VAL A 102 -8.02 2.14 3.32
CA VAL A 102 -7.13 0.97 3.14
C VAL A 102 -7.89 -0.24 2.59
N ASN A 103 -9.06 -0.55 3.15
CA ASN A 103 -9.87 -1.68 2.70
C ASN A 103 -10.36 -1.52 1.25
N ALA A 104 -10.75 -0.31 0.85
CA ALA A 104 -11.13 -0.02 -0.53
C ALA A 104 -9.98 -0.29 -1.51
N MET A 105 -8.76 0.14 -1.18
CA MET A 105 -7.57 -0.11 -2.01
C MET A 105 -7.14 -1.58 -2.01
N LEU A 106 -7.32 -2.30 -0.89
CA LEU A 106 -7.09 -3.74 -0.83
C LEU A 106 -8.07 -4.52 -1.72
N ALA A 107 -9.33 -4.09 -1.78
CA ALA A 107 -10.36 -4.70 -2.62
C ALA A 107 -10.24 -4.34 -4.12
N ASP A 108 -9.54 -3.26 -4.47
CA ASP A 108 -9.38 -2.83 -5.86
C ASP A 108 -8.41 -3.73 -6.65
N GLU A 109 -8.94 -4.67 -7.42
CA GLU A 109 -8.15 -5.57 -8.28
C GLU A 109 -7.41 -4.85 -9.42
N ASN A 110 -7.83 -3.61 -9.73
CA ASN A 110 -7.22 -2.75 -10.75
C ASN A 110 -6.28 -1.70 -10.17
N LEU A 111 -5.94 -1.80 -8.88
CA LEU A 111 -4.94 -0.92 -8.27
C LEU A 111 -3.58 -1.14 -8.94
N SER A 112 -3.13 -0.13 -9.69
CA SER A 112 -1.90 -0.18 -10.47
C SER A 112 -0.75 0.56 -9.79
N VAL A 113 0.47 0.35 -10.28
CA VAL A 113 1.67 1.09 -9.81
C VAL A 113 1.54 2.62 -9.92
N GLU A 114 0.64 3.14 -10.75
CA GLU A 114 0.35 4.58 -10.83
C GLU A 114 -0.26 5.11 -9.52
N SER A 115 -1.00 4.26 -8.81
CA SER A 115 -1.60 4.55 -7.51
C SER A 115 -0.72 4.12 -6.32
N GLN A 116 0.52 3.65 -6.56
CA GLN A 116 1.38 3.15 -5.48
C GLN A 116 1.65 4.19 -4.39
N ALA A 117 1.86 5.45 -4.76
CA ALA A 117 2.09 6.52 -3.79
C ALA A 117 0.86 6.74 -2.90
N ALA A 118 -0.35 6.66 -3.47
CA ALA A 118 -1.59 6.74 -2.72
C ALA A 118 -1.78 5.52 -1.80
N ALA A 119 -1.43 4.32 -2.27
CA ALA A 119 -1.49 3.09 -1.46
C ALA A 119 -0.57 3.18 -0.24
N ASN A 120 0.65 3.68 -0.45
CA ASN A 120 1.61 3.89 0.63
C ASN A 120 1.13 4.98 1.61
N ALA A 121 0.52 6.05 1.10
CA ALA A 121 -0.03 7.12 1.92
C ALA A 121 -1.20 6.63 2.78
N ALA A 122 -2.14 5.86 2.22
CA ALA A 122 -3.27 5.30 2.96
C ALA A 122 -2.81 4.33 4.07
N ALA A 123 -1.82 3.47 3.78
CA ALA A 123 -1.23 2.61 4.80
C ALA A 123 -0.61 3.43 5.95
N LYS A 124 0.15 4.47 5.62
CA LYS A 124 0.75 5.39 6.61
C LYS A 124 -0.32 6.14 7.42
N GLU A 125 -1.38 6.61 6.77
CA GLU A 125 -2.46 7.34 7.42
C GLU A 125 -3.22 6.45 8.42
N LEU A 126 -3.46 5.18 8.08
CA LEU A 126 -4.03 4.23 9.04
C LEU A 126 -3.09 3.98 10.22
N GLU A 127 -1.78 3.84 9.99
CA GLU A 127 -0.81 3.73 11.08
C GLU A 127 -0.79 4.98 11.98
N GLU A 128 -0.85 6.17 11.41
CA GLU A 128 -0.94 7.43 12.16
C GLU A 128 -2.26 7.55 12.93
N ALA A 129 -3.36 7.10 12.34
CA ALA A 129 -4.66 7.08 13.02
C ALA A 129 -4.66 6.12 14.22
N ILE A 130 -4.00 4.95 14.11
CA ILE A 130 -3.79 4.03 15.25
C ILE A 130 -3.02 4.73 16.37
N LEU A 131 -1.95 5.46 16.03
CA LEU A 131 -1.13 6.18 17.02
C LEU A 131 -1.86 7.38 17.64
N ALA A 132 -2.83 7.96 16.94
CA ALA A 132 -3.62 9.11 17.36
C ALA A 132 -4.93 8.74 18.08
N LEU A 133 -5.15 7.46 18.38
CA LEU A 133 -6.30 7.03 19.18
C LEU A 133 -6.24 7.61 20.59
N GLU A 134 -7.33 8.25 21.01
CA GLU A 134 -7.45 8.91 22.31
C GLU A 134 -8.35 8.06 23.21
N PRO A 135 -7.96 7.74 24.45
CA PRO A 135 -8.78 6.90 25.33
C PRO A 135 -10.12 7.57 25.67
N VAL A 136 -11.15 6.78 25.96
CA VAL A 136 -12.39 7.32 26.54
C VAL A 136 -12.05 8.07 27.82
N SER A 137 -12.43 9.36 27.89
CA SER A 137 -12.24 10.17 29.10
C SER A 137 -13.09 9.58 30.22
N GLY A 138 -12.48 8.76 31.06
CA GLY A 138 -13.19 7.85 31.96
C GLY A 138 -12.50 6.52 32.29
N ALA A 139 -11.34 6.22 31.68
CA ALA A 139 -10.40 5.27 32.29
C ALA A 139 -9.89 5.87 33.61
N ALA A 140 -10.64 5.60 34.69
CA ALA A 140 -10.42 6.19 36.00
C ALA A 140 -8.95 6.08 36.41
N ALA A 141 -8.41 7.19 36.92
CA ALA A 141 -7.28 7.17 37.81
C ALA A 141 -7.53 6.06 38.85
N ILE A 142 -6.70 5.02 38.82
CA ILE A 142 -6.52 4.13 39.95
C ILE A 142 -6.11 5.02 41.13
N ASN A 143 -7.04 5.15 42.07
CA ASN A 143 -6.86 5.84 43.33
C ASN A 143 -5.79 5.10 44.14
N GLY A 144 -4.53 5.51 43.99
CA GLY A 144 -3.41 5.13 44.85
C GLY A 144 -3.08 6.29 45.78
N ASP A 145 -3.86 6.45 46.83
CA ASP A 145 -3.52 7.36 47.93
C ASP A 145 -2.17 6.92 48.55
N SER A 146 -1.18 7.80 48.52
CA SER A 146 -0.32 8.02 49.68
C SER A 146 0.46 9.34 49.56
N THR A 147 0.02 10.29 50.38
CA THR A 147 0.87 11.24 51.12
C THR A 147 1.54 12.38 50.35
N MET A 148 0.84 13.52 50.40
CA MET A 148 1.33 14.89 50.61
C MET A 148 2.84 15.01 50.98
N ASN A 149 3.62 15.72 50.17
CA ASN A 149 4.71 16.55 50.68
C ASN A 149 4.81 17.86 49.89
N THR A 150 4.51 18.94 50.60
CA THR A 150 4.68 20.33 50.21
C THR A 150 6.15 20.73 50.35
N ALA A 151 6.81 21.14 49.27
CA ALA A 151 8.01 21.98 49.38
C ALA A 151 8.20 22.87 48.14
N SER A 152 8.00 24.16 48.40
CA SER A 152 8.36 25.35 47.65
C SER A 152 9.71 25.32 46.92
N SER A 153 9.76 25.83 45.69
CA SER A 153 10.79 26.80 45.28
C SER A 153 10.33 27.63 44.07
N SER A 154 10.52 28.94 44.19
CA SER A 154 10.07 29.99 43.28
C SER A 154 10.92 30.13 42.00
N ALA A 155 10.28 30.72 40.98
CA ALA A 155 10.81 31.47 39.83
C ALA A 155 11.48 30.69 38.66
N LYS A 156 10.89 30.82 37.46
CA LYS A 156 11.31 31.77 36.41
C LYS A 156 10.36 31.72 35.20
N THR A 157 9.69 32.82 34.90
CA THR A 157 8.98 33.03 33.62
C THR A 157 10.00 33.11 32.49
N GLY A 158 9.95 32.17 31.56
CA GLY A 158 10.75 32.13 30.34
C GLY A 158 9.96 31.34 29.29
N ASP A 159 9.64 32.03 28.21
CA ASP A 159 8.90 31.56 27.05
C ASP A 159 9.50 30.27 26.46
N ALA A 160 8.74 29.18 26.54
CA ALA A 160 8.85 28.01 25.68
C ALA A 160 7.58 27.17 25.88
N ALA A 161 6.92 26.84 24.76
CA ALA A 161 5.74 26.00 24.63
C ALA A 161 5.62 24.92 25.73
N THR A 162 4.68 25.12 26.64
CA THR A 162 4.27 24.14 27.66
C THR A 162 2.95 23.51 27.22
N LEU A 163 3.05 22.45 26.40
CA LEU A 163 2.11 21.35 26.53
C LEU A 163 2.84 20.30 27.39
N PRO A 164 2.32 19.94 28.58
CA PRO A 164 3.01 19.02 29.47
C PRO A 164 2.96 17.61 28.87
N LEU A 165 4.14 17.13 28.44
CA LEU A 165 4.41 15.71 28.31
C LEU A 165 4.42 15.10 29.72
N ALA A 166 3.26 14.61 30.17
CA ALA A 166 3.19 13.65 31.26
C ALA A 166 3.31 12.24 30.66
N MET A 167 4.53 11.71 30.68
CA MET A 167 4.82 10.29 30.43
C MET A 167 4.52 9.46 31.68
N ALA A 168 3.64 8.45 31.58
CA ALA A 168 3.62 7.20 32.38
C ALA A 168 2.50 6.27 31.85
N ALA A 169 2.78 5.30 30.98
CA ALA A 169 3.20 3.92 31.26
C ALA A 169 2.03 2.92 31.49
N GLY A 170 1.79 2.03 30.51
CA GLY A 170 0.80 0.93 30.58
C GLY A 170 0.72 0.01 29.34
N ILE A 171 1.85 -0.61 28.95
CA ILE A 171 2.04 -1.87 28.19
C ILE A 171 0.98 -2.30 27.13
N ALA A 172 1.37 -2.18 25.85
CA ALA A 172 1.38 -3.32 24.92
C ALA A 172 2.56 -3.13 23.95
N ALA A 173 3.73 -3.65 24.31
CA ALA A 173 4.84 -3.78 23.37
C ALA A 173 4.46 -4.82 22.32
N LEU A 174 3.99 -4.41 21.14
CA LEU A 174 4.02 -5.27 19.96
C LEU A 174 5.47 -5.39 19.50
N ALA A 175 6.18 -6.35 20.09
CA ALA A 175 7.48 -6.79 19.63
C ALA A 175 7.34 -7.42 18.23
N PHE A 176 7.51 -6.62 17.18
CA PHE A 176 7.74 -7.16 15.84
C PHE A 176 9.15 -7.77 15.82
N ALA A 177 9.22 -9.09 15.91
CA ALA A 177 10.43 -9.84 15.61
C ALA A 177 10.77 -9.65 14.12
N GLY A 178 11.80 -8.86 13.82
CA GLY A 178 12.34 -8.73 12.47
C GLY A 178 12.90 -10.07 11.99
N TYR A 179 12.28 -10.65 10.97
CA TYR A 179 12.82 -11.79 10.24
C TYR A 179 13.95 -11.29 9.31
N ALA A 180 15.18 -11.29 9.83
CA ALA A 180 16.38 -11.04 9.04
C ALA A 180 16.66 -12.26 8.14
N VAL A 181 16.33 -12.15 6.85
CA VAL A 181 16.75 -13.12 5.82
C VAL A 181 18.26 -13.04 5.65
N SER A 182 18.96 -14.09 6.07
CA SER A 182 20.38 -14.29 5.87
C SER A 182 20.71 -14.56 4.39
N LYS A 183 21.31 -13.60 3.69
CA LYS A 183 21.96 -13.83 2.39
C LYS A 183 23.40 -14.30 2.63
N LYS A 184 23.61 -15.61 2.74
CA LYS A 184 24.92 -16.23 2.46
C LYS A 184 25.03 -16.41 0.94
N ARG A 185 25.99 -15.75 0.31
CA ARG A 185 26.63 -16.24 -0.92
C ARG A 185 28.14 -16.11 -0.76
N LYS A 186 28.82 -17.26 -0.77
CA LYS A 186 30.18 -17.40 -1.28
C LYS A 186 30.12 -17.32 -2.81
#